data_AF-E4Z589-F1
#
_entry.id   AF-E4Z589-F1
#
_cell.length_a   1.000
_cell.length_b   1.000
_cell.length_c   1.000
_cell.angle_alpha   90.00
_cell.angle_beta   90.00
_cell.angle_gamma   90.00
#
_symmetry.space_group_name_H-M   'P 1'
#
loop_
_entity.id
_entity.type
_entity.pdbx_description
1 polymer ?
#
loop_
_entity_poly.entity_id
_entity_poly.type
_entity_poly.pdbx_seq_one_letter_code
_entity_poly.pdbx_strand_id
1 'polypeptide(L)'
;TTGRAHHQCEWMHDGQICGYSFAKMSDFINHLTLDHVNCPTNDEATCSWAGCARQDKPFKAKYKLVNHLRIHTGEKPFVCDTLLSGVPCGKQFARSENLKIHRRIHTGEKPFDCYHPGCSKTFSNSSDRKKHMNVHKKGVLKCPIEGCEREYCHPSSLRKHMKSLHADSAKGVKIPTRSTVEVGEKRVT
;
A
#
# COMPACT_ATOMS: atom_id res chain seq x y z
N THR A 1 -35.39 24.45 -3.41
CA THR A 1 -34.59 23.78 -4.45
C THR A 1 -33.26 23.42 -3.84
N THR A 2 -32.98 22.13 -3.64
CA THR A 2 -31.75 21.67 -2.95
C THR A 2 -30.53 22.02 -3.78
N GLY A 3 -29.80 23.07 -3.39
CA GLY A 3 -28.57 23.49 -4.05
C GLY A 3 -27.56 22.35 -4.03
N ARG A 4 -27.32 21.72 -5.18
CA ARG A 4 -26.29 20.70 -5.31
C ARG A 4 -24.96 21.39 -5.08
N ALA A 5 -24.12 20.89 -4.18
CA ALA A 5 -22.77 21.39 -4.02
C ALA A 5 -22.03 21.21 -5.36
N HIS A 6 -21.45 22.28 -5.89
CA HIS A 6 -20.64 22.24 -7.10
C HIS A 6 -19.15 22.25 -6.74
N HIS A 7 -18.34 21.66 -7.60
CA HIS A 7 -16.88 21.73 -7.54
C HIS A 7 -16.42 22.93 -8.36
N GLN A 8 -15.88 23.95 -7.70
CA GLN A 8 -15.39 25.17 -8.35
C GLN A 8 -13.90 25.02 -8.68
N CYS A 9 -13.52 25.46 -9.88
CA CYS A 9 -12.14 25.54 -10.30
C CYS A 9 -11.54 26.90 -9.95
N GLU A 10 -10.66 26.92 -8.96
CA GLU A 10 -9.96 28.13 -8.51
C GLU A 10 -8.57 28.27 -9.14
N TRP A 11 -8.29 27.53 -10.22
CA TRP A 11 -6.99 27.58 -10.90
C TRP A 11 -6.74 28.98 -11.47
N MET A 12 -5.55 29.53 -11.23
CA MET A 12 -5.13 30.84 -11.72
C MET A 12 -4.20 30.72 -12.93
N HIS A 13 -4.51 31.45 -14.02
CA HIS A 13 -3.68 31.60 -15.22
C HIS A 13 -3.48 33.08 -15.50
N ASP A 14 -2.23 33.53 -15.63
CA ASP A 14 -1.86 34.93 -15.93
C ASP A 14 -2.63 35.97 -15.09
N GLY A 15 -2.86 35.67 -13.81
CA GLY A 15 -3.56 36.54 -12.86
C GLY A 15 -5.10 36.47 -12.90
N GLN A 16 -5.70 35.58 -13.69
CA GLN A 16 -7.16 35.35 -13.74
C GLN A 16 -7.53 33.96 -13.23
N ILE A 17 -8.63 33.87 -12.47
CA ILE A 17 -9.17 32.60 -11.97
C ILE A 17 -10.07 31.95 -13.03
N CYS A 18 -9.94 30.64 -13.21
CA CYS A 18 -10.70 29.83 -14.15
C CYS A 18 -12.22 29.91 -13.92
N GLY A 19 -12.69 29.75 -12.66
CA GLY A 19 -14.07 30.04 -12.26
C GLY A 19 -15.13 29.03 -12.73
N TYR A 20 -14.76 27.99 -13.49
CA TYR A 20 -15.70 26.95 -13.91
C TYR A 20 -16.25 26.14 -12.73
N SER A 21 -17.48 25.68 -12.87
CA SER A 21 -18.24 25.02 -11.81
C SER A 21 -18.86 23.73 -12.34
N PHE A 22 -18.63 22.62 -11.63
CA PHE A 22 -19.02 21.28 -12.07
C PHE A 22 -19.93 20.59 -11.06
N ALA A 23 -21.02 19.99 -11.56
CA ALA A 23 -21.95 19.24 -10.72
C ALA A 23 -21.43 17.85 -10.29
N LYS A 24 -20.45 17.28 -11.02
CA LYS A 24 -19.82 16.00 -10.71
C LYS A 24 -18.32 16.16 -10.56
N MET A 25 -17.75 15.46 -9.58
CA MET A 25 -16.29 15.43 -9.37
C MET A 25 -15.54 14.85 -10.58
N SER A 26 -16.12 13.89 -11.29
CA SER A 26 -15.54 13.32 -12.51
C SER A 26 -15.36 14.37 -13.61
N ASP A 27 -16.32 15.29 -13.72
CA ASP A 27 -16.35 16.32 -14.75
C ASP A 27 -15.33 17.41 -14.40
N PHE A 28 -15.25 17.77 -13.11
CA PHE A 28 -14.19 18.64 -12.59
C PHE A 28 -12.79 18.06 -12.87
N ILE A 29 -12.54 16.79 -12.57
CA ILE A 29 -11.24 16.16 -12.83
C ILE A 29 -10.92 16.10 -14.33
N ASN A 30 -11.93 15.86 -15.17
CA ASN A 30 -11.74 15.90 -16.62
C ASN A 30 -11.36 17.30 -17.11
N HIS A 31 -12.01 18.35 -16.61
CA HIS A 31 -11.63 19.75 -16.85
C HIS A 31 -10.19 20.03 -16.40
N LEU A 32 -9.83 19.65 -15.18
CA LEU A 32 -8.44 19.76 -14.69
C LEU A 32 -7.45 19.04 -15.61
N THR A 33 -7.84 17.93 -16.23
CA THR A 33 -6.96 17.13 -17.09
C THR A 33 -6.85 17.68 -18.51
N LEU A 34 -7.88 18.33 -19.04
CA LEU A 34 -7.97 18.79 -20.43
C LEU A 34 -7.62 20.27 -20.59
N ASP A 35 -8.08 21.10 -19.65
CA ASP A 35 -7.97 22.56 -19.74
C ASP A 35 -6.85 23.07 -18.83
N HIS A 36 -6.44 22.26 -17.85
CA HIS A 36 -5.31 22.52 -16.97
C HIS A 36 -4.28 21.38 -17.05
N VAL A 37 -3.97 20.98 -18.29
CA VAL A 37 -3.03 19.90 -18.68
C VAL A 37 -1.72 19.95 -17.90
N ASN A 38 -1.32 21.15 -17.48
CA ASN A 38 -0.17 21.39 -16.63
C ASN A 38 -0.53 21.24 -15.15
N CYS A 39 -0.80 20.01 -14.70
CA CYS A 39 -0.27 19.67 -13.38
C CYS A 39 1.25 19.91 -13.50
N PRO A 40 1.88 20.76 -12.67
CA PRO A 40 3.24 21.24 -12.96
C PRO A 40 4.35 20.19 -12.68
N THR A 41 4.05 18.93 -12.97
CA THR A 41 5.01 17.83 -13.05
C THR A 41 5.63 17.71 -14.45
N ASN A 42 5.25 18.59 -15.39
CA ASN A 42 5.86 18.67 -16.72
C ASN A 42 7.04 19.64 -16.80
N ASP A 43 7.29 20.43 -15.75
CA ASP A 43 8.55 21.13 -15.53
C ASP A 43 8.95 21.00 -14.07
N GLU A 44 10.24 20.80 -13.86
CA GLU A 44 10.91 20.36 -12.63
C GLU A 44 10.80 21.41 -11.49
N ALA A 45 9.61 21.65 -10.88
CA ALA A 45 9.50 22.28 -9.54
C ALA A 45 8.09 22.48 -8.93
N THR A 46 6.97 22.49 -9.66
CA THR A 46 5.85 23.37 -9.22
C THR A 46 4.48 22.72 -8.98
N CYS A 47 4.34 21.48 -8.50
CA CYS A 47 3.01 21.06 -8.00
C CYS A 47 2.64 21.95 -6.79
N SER A 48 1.82 22.98 -7.04
CA SER A 48 1.46 24.04 -6.08
C SER A 48 0.46 23.61 -5.02
N TRP A 49 -0.06 22.37 -5.10
CA TRP A 49 -0.82 21.77 -4.02
C TRP A 49 0.13 21.45 -2.86
N ALA A 50 0.07 22.28 -1.81
CA ALA A 50 0.94 22.19 -0.64
C ALA A 50 1.03 20.74 -0.13
N GLY A 51 2.22 20.13 -0.26
CA GLY A 51 2.51 18.76 0.20
C GLY A 51 2.75 17.71 -0.89
N CYS A 52 2.60 18.02 -2.18
CA CYS A 52 2.87 17.08 -3.28
C CYS A 52 4.37 17.05 -3.68
N ALA A 53 5.26 16.79 -2.72
CA ALA A 53 6.69 16.71 -2.98
C ALA A 53 7.08 15.34 -3.59
N ARG A 54 7.64 15.37 -4.82
CA ARG A 54 8.28 14.32 -5.65
C ARG A 54 7.45 13.74 -6.80
N GLN A 55 7.85 14.01 -8.05
CA GLN A 55 8.72 13.13 -8.87
C GLN A 55 8.96 13.77 -10.26
N ASP A 56 10.22 13.81 -10.67
CA ASP A 56 10.76 14.58 -11.81
C ASP A 56 10.40 14.04 -13.21
N LYS A 57 9.16 13.56 -13.44
CA LYS A 57 8.76 13.10 -14.79
C LYS A 57 7.30 13.40 -15.15
N PRO A 58 7.06 13.85 -16.41
CA PRO A 58 5.71 14.08 -16.92
C PRO A 58 4.87 12.80 -16.91
N PHE A 59 3.56 12.92 -16.67
CA PHE A 59 2.63 11.79 -16.77
C PHE A 59 2.50 11.36 -18.24
N LYS A 60 3.14 10.23 -18.60
CA LYS A 60 3.12 9.68 -19.97
C LYS A 60 1.73 9.26 -20.50
N ALA A 61 0.67 9.31 -19.68
CA ALA A 61 -0.68 8.92 -20.08
C ALA A 61 -1.76 9.66 -19.28
N LYS A 62 -2.85 10.05 -19.96
CA LYS A 62 -4.00 10.77 -19.37
C LYS A 62 -4.55 10.10 -18.11
N TYR A 63 -4.74 8.77 -18.14
CA TYR A 63 -5.27 8.03 -16.99
C TYR A 63 -4.36 8.08 -15.75
N LYS A 64 -3.04 8.29 -15.93
CA LYS A 64 -2.11 8.45 -14.80
C LYS A 64 -2.29 9.82 -14.14
N LEU A 65 -2.42 10.87 -14.93
CA LEU A 65 -2.74 12.22 -14.45
C LEU A 65 -4.09 12.24 -13.73
N VAL A 66 -5.15 11.66 -14.34
CA VAL A 66 -6.46 11.51 -13.68
C VAL A 66 -6.35 10.80 -12.33
N ASN A 67 -5.65 9.67 -12.26
CA ASN A 67 -5.44 8.95 -10.99
C ASN A 67 -4.64 9.74 -9.96
N HIS A 68 -3.72 10.60 -10.40
CA HIS A 68 -2.98 11.50 -9.51
C HIS A 68 -3.90 12.58 -8.95
N LEU A 69 -4.71 13.22 -9.78
CA LEU A 69 -5.66 14.27 -9.36
C LEU A 69 -6.70 13.77 -8.34
N ARG A 70 -7.01 12.47 -8.32
CA ARG A 70 -7.84 11.84 -7.26
C ARG A 70 -7.24 11.92 -5.86
N ILE A 71 -5.93 12.09 -5.73
CA ILE A 71 -5.26 12.26 -4.44
C ILE A 71 -5.61 13.63 -3.85
N HIS A 72 -5.68 14.65 -4.69
CA HIS A 72 -5.99 16.03 -4.31
C HIS A 72 -7.49 16.25 -4.09
N THR A 73 -8.28 15.80 -5.06
CA THR A 73 -9.75 15.93 -5.03
C THR A 73 -10.43 14.97 -4.07
N GLY A 74 -9.74 13.92 -3.62
CA GLY A 74 -10.30 12.87 -2.78
C GLY A 74 -11.31 11.95 -3.49
N GLU A 75 -11.46 12.07 -4.82
CA GLU A 75 -12.43 11.28 -5.58
C GLU A 75 -12.13 9.77 -5.46
N LYS A 76 -13.15 9.00 -5.09
CA LYS A 76 -13.10 7.54 -4.96
C LYS A 76 -14.21 6.89 -5.76
N PRO A 77 -14.09 6.84 -7.10
CA PRO A 77 -15.18 6.39 -7.95
C PRO A 77 -15.46 4.88 -7.88
N PHE A 78 -14.54 4.09 -7.30
CA PHE A 78 -14.66 2.64 -7.24
C PHE A 78 -15.22 2.21 -5.88
N VAL A 79 -16.48 1.79 -5.85
CA VAL A 79 -17.19 1.38 -4.63
C VAL A 79 -17.24 -0.14 -4.52
N CYS A 80 -17.03 -0.67 -3.32
CA CYS A 80 -17.26 -2.07 -3.00
C CYS A 80 -18.76 -2.32 -2.80
N ASP A 81 -19.34 -3.04 -3.74
CA ASP A 81 -20.74 -3.48 -3.78
C ASP A 81 -20.98 -4.82 -3.08
N THR A 82 -19.92 -5.44 -2.54
CA THR A 82 -20.01 -6.75 -1.92
C THR A 82 -20.79 -6.68 -0.60
N LEU A 83 -21.67 -7.66 -0.36
CA LEU A 83 -22.39 -7.84 0.90
C LEU A 83 -21.53 -8.67 1.86
N LEU A 84 -21.29 -8.16 3.06
CA LEU A 84 -20.67 -8.92 4.15
C LEU A 84 -21.72 -9.14 5.23
N SER A 85 -22.11 -10.39 5.44
CA SER A 85 -23.14 -10.77 6.42
C SER A 85 -24.45 -10.00 6.24
N GLY A 86 -24.87 -9.81 4.99
CA GLY A 86 -26.11 -9.10 4.63
C GLY A 86 -25.99 -7.57 4.59
N VAL A 87 -24.86 -6.99 4.98
CA VAL A 87 -24.65 -5.52 4.97
C VAL A 87 -23.72 -5.12 3.82
N PRO A 88 -24.09 -4.12 2.99
CA PRO A 88 -23.20 -3.58 1.96
C PRO A 88 -21.90 -3.04 2.56
N CYS A 89 -20.76 -3.43 1.99
CA CYS A 89 -19.47 -2.96 2.46
C CYS A 89 -19.29 -1.43 2.29
N GLY A 90 -19.71 -0.89 1.14
CA GLY A 90 -19.74 0.55 0.87
C GLY A 90 -18.36 1.24 0.80
N LYS A 91 -17.25 0.51 0.98
CA LYS A 91 -15.90 1.07 0.95
C LYS A 91 -15.53 1.58 -0.44
N GLN A 92 -14.94 2.77 -0.50
CA GLN A 92 -14.62 3.44 -1.75
C GLN A 92 -13.11 3.56 -1.96
N PHE A 93 -12.68 3.47 -3.22
CA PHE A 93 -11.29 3.49 -3.64
C PHE A 93 -11.07 4.46 -4.80
N ALA A 94 -9.91 5.12 -4.81
CA ALA A 94 -9.50 6.01 -5.90
C ALA A 94 -9.03 5.25 -7.17
N ARG A 95 -8.71 3.96 -7.04
CA ARG A 95 -8.17 3.11 -8.11
C ARG A 95 -8.90 1.76 -8.15
N SER A 96 -9.20 1.29 -9.36
CA SER A 96 -9.89 0.01 -9.60
C SER A 96 -9.10 -1.19 -9.07
N GLU A 97 -7.77 -1.18 -9.24
CA GLU A 97 -6.90 -2.23 -8.73
C GLU A 97 -6.97 -2.34 -7.19
N ASN A 98 -7.11 -1.22 -6.49
CA ASN A 98 -7.25 -1.21 -5.04
C ASN A 98 -8.59 -1.82 -4.61
N LEU A 99 -9.69 -1.55 -5.36
CA LEU A 99 -10.98 -2.21 -5.13
C LEU A 99 -10.87 -3.73 -5.39
N LYS A 100 -10.22 -4.14 -6.49
CA LYS A 100 -10.02 -5.56 -6.81
C LYS A 100 -9.25 -6.30 -5.70
N ILE A 101 -8.18 -5.70 -5.20
CA ILE A 101 -7.42 -6.23 -4.05
C ILE A 101 -8.29 -6.25 -2.80
N HIS A 102 -9.06 -5.19 -2.54
CA HIS A 102 -9.94 -5.12 -1.38
C HIS A 102 -11.00 -6.22 -1.37
N ARG A 103 -11.58 -6.56 -2.52
CA ARG A 103 -12.58 -7.64 -2.63
C ARG A 103 -12.07 -8.99 -2.12
N ARG A 104 -10.76 -9.21 -2.15
CA ARG A 104 -10.12 -10.42 -1.61
C ARG A 104 -10.26 -10.56 -0.10
N ILE A 105 -10.55 -9.47 0.61
CA ILE A 105 -10.85 -9.52 2.05
C ILE A 105 -12.20 -10.22 2.29
N HIS A 106 -13.15 -10.09 1.35
CA HIS A 106 -14.46 -10.75 1.45
C HIS A 106 -14.36 -12.24 1.07
N THR A 107 -13.54 -12.57 0.07
CA THR A 107 -13.37 -13.97 -0.38
C THR A 107 -12.32 -14.74 0.41
N GLY A 108 -11.46 -14.05 1.16
CA GLY A 108 -10.30 -14.64 1.82
C GLY A 108 -9.13 -15.00 0.90
N GLU A 109 -9.21 -14.66 -0.40
CA GLU A 109 -8.21 -15.03 -1.39
C GLU A 109 -6.83 -14.38 -1.11
N LYS A 110 -5.79 -15.21 -1.10
CA LYS A 110 -4.39 -14.78 -0.90
C LYS A 110 -3.49 -15.42 -1.95
N PRO A 111 -3.54 -14.95 -3.21
CA PRO A 111 -2.89 -15.63 -4.33
C PRO A 111 -1.37 -15.42 -4.37
N PHE A 112 -0.81 -14.63 -3.45
CA PHE A 112 0.61 -14.27 -3.47
C PHE A 112 1.35 -14.94 -2.31
N ASP A 113 1.93 -16.11 -2.58
CA ASP A 113 2.75 -16.83 -1.61
C ASP A 113 4.16 -16.24 -1.50
N CYS A 114 4.72 -16.31 -0.30
CA CYS A 114 6.14 -16.07 -0.09
C CYS A 114 6.95 -17.21 -0.70
N TYR A 115 7.96 -16.85 -1.49
CA TYR A 115 8.82 -17.82 -2.17
C TYR A 115 10.04 -18.24 -1.35
N HIS A 116 10.21 -17.69 -0.15
CA HIS A 116 11.35 -18.01 0.68
C HIS A 116 11.17 -19.40 1.32
N PRO A 117 12.20 -20.26 1.30
CA PRO A 117 12.13 -21.58 1.92
C PRO A 117 11.70 -21.51 3.39
N GLY A 118 10.82 -22.42 3.82
CA GLY A 118 10.31 -22.44 5.20
C GLY A 118 9.33 -21.30 5.54
N CYS A 119 9.00 -20.39 4.61
CA CYS A 119 8.03 -19.32 4.84
C CYS A 119 6.68 -19.62 4.19
N SER A 120 5.70 -20.06 4.97
CA SER A 120 4.34 -20.35 4.49
C SER A 120 3.40 -19.13 4.51
N LYS A 121 3.92 -17.90 4.39
CA LYS A 121 3.09 -16.69 4.41
C LYS A 121 2.48 -16.40 3.04
N THR A 122 1.19 -16.09 3.03
CA THR A 122 0.43 -15.74 1.82
C THR A 122 -0.18 -14.35 1.96
N PHE A 123 -0.31 -13.63 0.83
CA PHE A 123 -0.73 -12.23 0.79
C PHE A 123 -1.84 -11.99 -0.22
N SER A 124 -2.75 -11.05 0.09
CA SER A 124 -3.82 -10.64 -0.82
C SER A 124 -3.36 -9.69 -1.92
N ASN A 125 -2.16 -9.08 -1.82
CA ASN A 125 -1.56 -8.30 -2.90
C ASN A 125 -0.04 -8.51 -3.02
N SER A 126 0.49 -8.30 -4.22
CA SER A 126 1.90 -8.53 -4.55
C SER A 126 2.84 -7.52 -3.89
N SER A 127 2.38 -6.29 -3.66
CA SER A 127 3.14 -5.24 -2.99
C SER A 127 3.45 -5.60 -1.54
N ASP A 128 2.49 -6.15 -0.81
CA ASP A 128 2.66 -6.57 0.58
C ASP A 128 3.56 -7.79 0.68
N ARG A 129 3.46 -8.75 -0.25
CA ARG A 129 4.46 -9.82 -0.38
C ARG A 129 5.85 -9.25 -0.63
N LYS A 130 6.01 -8.31 -1.57
CA LYS A 130 7.32 -7.67 -1.86
C LYS A 130 7.89 -6.97 -0.63
N LYS A 131 7.08 -6.22 0.11
CA LYS A 131 7.48 -5.62 1.40
C LYS A 131 7.90 -6.68 2.41
N HIS A 132 7.14 -7.79 2.49
CA HIS A 132 7.49 -8.91 3.33
C HIS A 132 8.83 -9.55 2.93
N MET A 133 9.20 -9.62 1.65
CA MET A 133 10.51 -10.16 1.24
C MET A 133 11.69 -9.40 1.85
N ASN A 134 11.53 -8.12 2.23
CA ASN A 134 12.57 -7.38 2.94
C ASN A 134 12.88 -7.97 4.33
N VAL A 135 11.96 -8.74 4.92
CA VAL A 135 12.23 -9.52 6.14
C VAL A 135 13.36 -10.51 5.88
N HIS A 136 13.24 -11.27 4.79
CA HIS A 136 14.21 -12.32 4.46
C HIS A 136 15.57 -11.72 4.09
N LYS A 137 15.58 -10.56 3.44
CA LYS A 137 16.82 -9.81 3.18
C LYS A 137 17.53 -9.34 4.45
N LYS A 138 16.79 -9.09 5.54
CA LYS A 138 17.34 -8.66 6.83
C LYS A 138 17.75 -9.83 7.74
N GLY A 139 17.55 -11.07 7.30
CA GLY A 139 17.84 -12.27 8.07
C GLY A 139 16.60 -12.95 8.66
N VAL A 140 16.75 -14.25 8.93
CA VAL A 140 15.73 -15.13 9.50
C VAL A 140 16.13 -15.53 10.92
N LEU A 141 15.14 -15.84 11.75
CA LEU A 141 15.33 -16.26 13.13
C LEU A 141 15.50 -17.78 13.17
N LYS A 142 16.64 -18.26 13.66
CA LYS A 142 16.90 -19.68 13.87
C LYS A 142 16.33 -20.14 15.20
N CYS A 143 15.96 -21.41 15.31
CA CYS A 143 15.61 -22.01 16.59
C CYS A 143 16.85 -22.01 17.51
N PRO A 144 16.74 -21.58 18.78
CA PRO A 144 17.88 -21.60 19.72
C PRO A 144 18.14 -22.98 20.34
N ILE A 145 17.32 -23.99 20.04
CA ILE A 145 17.49 -25.35 20.57
C ILE A 145 18.52 -26.09 19.72
N GLU A 146 19.56 -26.63 20.36
CA GLU A 146 20.59 -27.44 19.69
C GLU A 146 19.95 -28.65 18.99
N GLY A 147 20.39 -28.93 17.75
CA GLY A 147 19.81 -29.97 16.91
C GLY A 147 18.54 -29.57 16.13
N CYS A 148 18.04 -28.33 16.27
CA CYS A 148 16.90 -27.84 15.51
C CYS A 148 17.31 -26.78 14.47
N GLU A 149 17.38 -27.17 13.20
CA GLU A 149 17.78 -26.29 12.09
C GLU A 149 16.63 -25.46 11.48
N ARG A 150 15.51 -25.32 12.20
CA ARG A 150 14.34 -24.62 11.64
C ARG A 150 14.49 -23.11 11.70
N GLU A 151 14.13 -22.46 10.59
CA GLU A 151 14.21 -21.02 10.41
C GLU A 151 12.82 -20.38 10.33
N TYR A 152 12.71 -19.14 10.81
CA TYR A 152 11.45 -18.43 10.92
C TYR A 152 11.60 -16.96 10.53
N CYS A 153 10.69 -16.48 9.70
CA CYS A 153 10.66 -15.08 9.31
C CYS A 153 10.09 -14.15 10.40
N HIS A 154 9.44 -14.67 11.44
CA HIS A 154 8.85 -13.87 12.53
C HIS A 154 8.97 -14.54 13.90
N PRO A 155 9.15 -13.76 14.99
CA PRO A 155 9.22 -14.28 16.36
C PRO A 155 7.96 -15.04 16.79
N SER A 156 6.79 -14.65 16.28
CA SER A 156 5.52 -15.34 16.60
C SER A 156 5.47 -16.75 16.02
N SER A 157 6.02 -16.97 14.84
CA SER A 157 6.12 -18.31 14.22
C SER A 157 7.11 -19.19 14.99
N LEU A 158 8.28 -18.64 15.33
CA LEU A 158 9.27 -19.34 16.17
C LEU A 158 8.69 -19.70 17.53
N ARG A 159 7.96 -18.78 18.19
CA ARG A 159 7.29 -19.04 19.46
C ARG A 159 6.28 -20.17 19.38
N LYS A 160 5.49 -20.23 18.30
CA LYS A 160 4.53 -21.33 18.08
C LYS A 160 5.26 -22.67 17.94
N HIS A 161 6.31 -22.70 17.13
CA HIS A 161 7.16 -23.88 16.98
C HIS A 161 7.77 -24.34 18.30
N MET A 162 8.35 -23.42 19.08
CA MET A 162 8.95 -23.74 20.38
C MET A 162 7.92 -24.32 21.34
N LYS A 163 6.71 -23.74 21.39
CA LYS A 163 5.62 -24.27 22.21
C LYS A 163 5.11 -25.64 21.76
N SER A 164 5.13 -25.94 20.45
CA SER A 164 4.57 -27.19 19.93
C SER A 164 5.56 -28.35 19.91
N LEU A 165 6.85 -28.09 19.69
CA LEU A 165 7.86 -29.14 19.47
C LEU A 165 9.01 -29.13 20.47
N HIS A 166 9.14 -28.06 21.25
CA HIS A 166 10.16 -27.93 22.28
C HIS A 166 9.53 -27.48 23.61
N ALA A 167 8.32 -27.94 23.93
CA ALA A 167 7.55 -27.45 25.08
C ALA A 167 8.32 -27.55 26.40
N ASP A 168 9.08 -28.62 26.60
CA ASP A 168 9.91 -28.84 27.79
C ASP A 168 11.25 -28.12 27.73
N SER A 169 11.94 -28.17 26.57
CA SER A 169 13.24 -27.52 26.36
C SER A 169 13.15 -25.99 26.21
N ALA A 170 11.97 -25.43 25.95
CA ALA A 170 11.76 -24.00 25.77
C ALA A 170 11.57 -23.24 27.10
N LYS A 171 11.48 -23.93 28.24
CA LYS A 171 11.31 -23.30 29.56
C LYS A 171 12.56 -22.47 29.90
N GLY A 172 12.40 -21.15 30.02
CA GLY A 172 13.49 -20.22 30.34
C GLY A 172 14.37 -19.79 29.15
N VAL A 173 14.14 -20.34 27.95
CA VAL A 173 14.90 -19.98 26.75
C VAL A 173 14.40 -18.64 26.19
N LYS A 174 15.31 -17.66 26.08
CA LYS A 174 15.00 -16.35 25.48
C LYS A 174 14.79 -16.50 23.97
N ILE A 175 13.63 -16.07 23.48
CA ILE A 175 13.32 -16.09 22.05
C ILE A 175 14.08 -14.95 21.35
N PRO A 176 14.89 -15.24 20.31
CA PRO A 176 15.58 -14.23 19.54
C PRO A 176 14.61 -13.18 18.96
N THR A 177 15.01 -11.92 19.02
CA THR A 177 14.28 -10.82 18.37
C THR A 177 15.09 -10.31 17.19
N ARG A 178 14.47 -9.58 16.25
CA ARG A 178 15.24 -9.04 15.11
C ARG A 178 16.31 -8.02 15.53
N SER A 179 16.22 -7.45 16.74
CA SER A 179 17.22 -6.57 17.32
C SER A 179 18.47 -7.31 17.80
N THR A 180 18.37 -8.62 18.03
CA THR A 180 19.48 -9.47 18.48
C THR A 180 20.18 -10.19 17.32
N VAL A 181 19.81 -9.89 16.07
CA VAL A 181 20.45 -10.39 14.86
C VAL A 181 21.45 -9.33 14.38
N GLU A 182 22.42 -8.98 15.23
CA GLU A 182 23.59 -8.23 14.79
C GLU A 182 24.56 -9.21 14.11
N VAL A 183 24.74 -8.98 12.81
CA VAL A 183 25.94 -9.22 11.98
C VAL A 183 26.93 -10.23 12.57
N GLY A 184 26.73 -11.50 12.24
CA GLY A 184 27.86 -12.41 12.17
C GLY A 184 28.70 -12.02 10.96
N GLU A 185 29.90 -11.51 11.20
CA GLU A 185 31.18 -11.88 10.55
C GLU A 185 32.21 -10.75 10.66
N LYS A 186 33.10 -10.86 11.64
CA LYS A 186 34.54 -10.91 11.36
C LYS A 186 35.16 -11.97 12.26
N ARG A 187 35.41 -13.16 11.69
CA ARG A 187 36.44 -14.07 12.15
C ARG A 187 37.52 -14.13 11.08
N VAL A 188 38.75 -14.37 11.53
CA VAL A 188 39.99 -14.61 10.76
C VAL A 188 40.67 -13.31 10.35
N THR A 189 41.91 -13.02 10.71
CA THR A 189 43.05 -13.84 11.19
C THR A 189 43.53 -13.46 12.58
#